data_AF-A0A3D2NLF2-F1
#
_entry.id   AF-A0A3D2NLF2-F1
#
_cell.length_a   1.000
_cell.length_b   1.000
_cell.length_c   1.000
_cell.angle_alpha   90.00
_cell.angle_beta   90.00
_cell.angle_gamma   90.00
#
_symmetry.space_group_name_H-M   'P 1'
#
loop_
_entity.id
_entity.type
_entity.pdbx_description
1 polymer ?
#
loop_
_entity_poly.entity_id
_entity_poly.type
_entity_poly.pdbx_seq_one_letter_code
_entity_poly.pdbx_strand_id
1 'polypeptide(L)'
;MRIGSYQLKNNLIVAPMAGVTDRPFRMLCKRMGAGMAVSEMVASNSLLYGSEKTRRRANHEGEVDPISVQIVGADAKMLAEAARHNVDRGAQIIDINMGCPAKKICNVMAGSALLQNEPLVGELLDAVVAAVNVPVTLKIRTGWDTHNRNAVRIAQIAEAAGIQALAIHGRT
;
A
#
# COMPACT_ATOMS: atom_id res chain seq x y z
N MET A 1 13.49 8.32 10.03
CA MET A 1 12.32 8.73 9.24
C MET A 1 11.06 8.62 10.10
N ARG A 2 10.08 9.51 9.94
CA ARG A 2 8.79 9.47 10.66
C ARG A 2 7.65 9.28 9.66
N ILE A 3 6.72 8.37 9.97
CA ILE A 3 5.46 8.15 9.21
C ILE A 3 4.33 8.25 10.23
N GLY A 4 3.62 9.38 10.23
CA GLY A 4 2.66 9.71 11.29
C GLY A 4 3.26 9.64 12.68
N SER A 5 2.64 8.83 13.55
CA SER A 5 3.10 8.60 14.92
C SER A 5 4.32 7.66 15.02
N TYR A 6 4.68 6.96 13.94
CA TYR A 6 5.76 5.97 13.97
C TYR A 6 7.11 6.59 13.62
N GLN A 7 8.04 6.53 14.57
CA GLN A 7 9.46 6.83 14.33
C GLN A 7 10.18 5.53 13.93
N LEU A 8 10.68 5.46 12.69
CA LEU A 8 11.44 4.31 12.21
C LEU A 8 12.88 4.35 12.73
N LYS A 9 13.45 3.16 12.99
CA LYS A 9 14.84 2.99 13.46
C LYS A 9 15.89 3.54 12.49
N ASN A 10 15.58 3.51 11.19
CA ASN A 10 16.39 4.07 10.11
C ASN A 10 15.50 4.39 8.90
N ASN A 11 16.11 4.74 7.77
CA ASN A 11 15.41 5.16 6.55
C ASN A 11 15.34 4.04 5.49
N LEU A 12 15.52 2.77 5.88
CA LEU A 12 15.51 1.62 4.96
C LEU A 12 14.21 0.84 5.12
N ILE A 13 13.45 0.74 4.02
CA ILE A 13 12.14 0.08 3.99
C ILE A 13 12.18 -1.05 2.96
N VAL A 14 11.79 -2.26 3.37
CA VAL A 14 11.64 -3.40 2.45
C VAL A 14 10.37 -3.23 1.63
N ALA A 15 10.53 -3.23 0.31
CA ALA A 15 9.44 -3.09 -0.64
C ALA A 15 8.45 -4.28 -0.58
N PRO A 16 7.15 -4.03 -0.79
CA PRO A 16 6.16 -5.10 -0.89
C PRO A 16 6.37 -5.91 -2.18
N MET A 17 6.50 -7.23 -2.04
CA MET A 17 6.74 -8.16 -3.15
C MET A 17 5.85 -9.38 -3.01
N ALA A 18 4.80 -9.47 -3.83
CA ALA A 18 3.87 -10.59 -3.81
C ALA A 18 4.59 -11.93 -4.04
N GLY A 19 4.34 -12.90 -3.15
CA GLY A 19 5.02 -14.20 -3.11
C GLY A 19 6.40 -14.20 -2.45
N VAL A 20 6.89 -13.06 -1.97
CA VAL A 20 8.24 -12.93 -1.36
C VAL A 20 8.16 -12.35 0.04
N THR A 21 7.50 -11.21 0.23
CA THR A 21 7.40 -10.55 1.54
C THR A 21 6.32 -11.17 2.41
N ASP A 22 6.41 -12.47 2.66
CA ASP A 22 5.59 -13.16 3.66
C ASP A 22 6.06 -12.83 5.09
N ARG A 23 5.33 -13.32 6.10
CA ARG A 23 5.62 -13.00 7.50
C ARG A 23 7.06 -13.39 7.92
N PRO A 24 7.52 -14.64 7.69
CA PRO A 24 8.91 -15.02 8.00
C PRO A 24 9.96 -14.12 7.35
N PHE A 25 9.80 -13.78 6.07
CA PHE A 25 10.74 -12.92 5.35
C PHE A 25 10.79 -11.52 5.96
N ARG A 26 9.62 -10.90 6.22
CA ARG A 26 9.55 -9.57 6.86
C ARG A 26 10.24 -9.55 8.22
N MET A 27 10.00 -10.57 9.04
CA MET A 27 10.64 -10.69 10.36
C MET A 27 12.15 -10.85 10.25
N LEU A 28 12.64 -11.64 9.28
CA LEU A 28 14.07 -11.78 9.02
C LEU A 28 14.68 -10.42 8.62
N CYS A 29 14.11 -9.72 7.65
CA CYS A 29 14.64 -8.43 7.22
C CYS A 29 14.64 -7.37 8.34
N LYS A 30 13.58 -7.30 9.16
CA LYS A 30 13.53 -6.41 10.33
C LYS A 30 14.63 -6.75 11.34
N ARG A 31 14.90 -8.05 11.60
CA ARG A 31 16.02 -8.50 12.44
C ARG A 31 17.39 -8.16 11.85
N MET A 32 17.52 -8.17 10.52
CA MET A 32 18.74 -7.80 9.80
C MET A 32 18.94 -6.29 9.62
N GLY A 33 18.04 -5.46 10.19
CA GLY A 33 18.22 -4.01 10.24
C GLY A 33 17.29 -3.20 9.34
N ALA A 34 16.30 -3.80 8.68
CA ALA A 34 15.26 -3.01 8.01
C ALA A 34 14.46 -2.18 9.03
N GLY A 35 14.31 -0.88 8.78
CA GLY A 35 13.52 0.02 9.63
C GLY A 35 12.02 -0.28 9.55
N MET A 36 11.55 -0.78 8.40
CA MET A 36 10.19 -1.26 8.18
C MET A 36 10.16 -2.30 7.05
N ALA A 37 9.15 -3.16 7.03
CA ALA A 37 8.86 -4.04 5.90
C ALA A 37 7.36 -4.05 5.63
N VAL A 38 6.97 -3.92 4.36
CA VAL A 38 5.57 -3.89 3.93
C VAL A 38 5.11 -5.29 3.53
N SER A 39 3.89 -5.66 3.87
CA SER A 39 3.29 -6.94 3.49
C SER A 39 3.21 -7.15 1.98
N GLU A 40 2.94 -8.38 1.56
CA GLU A 40 2.37 -8.59 0.23
C GLU A 40 1.08 -7.80 0.04
N MET A 41 0.76 -7.44 -1.21
CA MET A 41 -0.50 -6.79 -1.53
C MET A 41 -1.72 -7.67 -1.23
N VAL A 42 -2.67 -7.12 -0.49
CA VAL A 42 -3.99 -7.68 -0.20
C VAL A 42 -5.01 -7.02 -1.13
N ALA A 43 -5.81 -7.82 -1.84
CA ALA A 43 -6.85 -7.29 -2.72
C ALA A 43 -8.01 -6.73 -1.87
N SER A 44 -8.60 -5.63 -2.32
CA SER A 44 -9.75 -5.00 -1.66
C SER A 44 -11.03 -5.86 -1.69
N ASN A 45 -11.13 -6.80 -2.63
CA ASN A 45 -12.30 -7.69 -2.75
C ASN A 45 -12.49 -8.58 -1.52
N SER A 46 -13.53 -8.28 -0.73
CA SER A 46 -13.89 -8.97 0.51
C SER A 46 -14.22 -10.45 0.32
N LEU A 47 -14.70 -10.86 -0.86
CA LEU A 47 -14.95 -12.26 -1.20
C LEU A 47 -13.67 -13.12 -1.11
N LEU A 48 -12.49 -12.50 -1.22
CA LEU A 48 -11.21 -13.19 -1.16
C LEU A 48 -10.66 -13.34 0.26
N TYR A 49 -11.28 -12.72 1.28
CA TYR A 49 -10.73 -12.69 2.64
C TYR A 49 -10.68 -14.06 3.31
N GLY A 50 -11.62 -14.95 2.97
CA GLY A 50 -11.63 -16.32 3.46
C GLY A 50 -10.59 -17.24 2.80
N SER A 51 -9.99 -16.83 1.68
CA SER A 51 -9.03 -17.68 0.96
C SER A 51 -7.77 -17.90 1.79
N GLU A 52 -7.19 -19.10 1.69
CA GLU A 52 -5.97 -19.46 2.42
C GLU A 52 -4.83 -18.46 2.14
N LYS A 53 -4.70 -18.04 0.87
CA LYS A 53 -3.72 -17.05 0.43
C LYS A 53 -3.88 -15.71 1.18
N THR A 54 -5.10 -15.19 1.28
CA THR A 54 -5.35 -13.93 1.99
C THR A 54 -5.14 -14.09 3.49
N ARG A 55 -5.59 -15.21 4.08
CA ARG A 55 -5.36 -15.50 5.51
C ARG A 55 -3.88 -15.55 5.86
N ARG A 56 -3.05 -16.16 5.01
CA ARG A 56 -1.57 -16.18 5.19
C ARG A 56 -0.98 -14.77 5.10
N ARG A 57 -1.44 -13.95 4.16
CA ARG A 57 -0.97 -12.56 3.98
C ARG A 57 -1.34 -11.64 5.14
N ALA A 58 -2.52 -11.84 5.71
CA ALA A 58 -3.05 -11.09 6.84
C ALA A 58 -2.54 -11.59 8.21
N ASN A 59 -1.65 -12.60 8.24
CA ASN A 59 -1.02 -13.04 9.48
C ASN A 59 0.21 -12.16 9.77
N HIS A 60 0.13 -11.42 10.88
CA HIS A 60 1.17 -10.53 11.39
C HIS A 60 1.65 -10.92 12.80
N GLU A 61 1.29 -12.10 13.27
CA GLU A 61 1.61 -12.56 14.62
C GLU A 61 3.12 -12.53 14.88
N GLY A 62 3.52 -11.85 15.96
CA GLY A 62 4.92 -11.73 16.35
C GLY A 62 5.78 -10.83 15.45
N GLU A 63 5.20 -10.10 14.50
CA GLU A 63 5.94 -9.07 13.77
C GLU A 63 6.32 -7.90 14.69
N VAL A 64 7.51 -7.36 14.47
CA VAL A 64 7.96 -6.15 15.17
C VAL A 64 7.33 -4.93 14.52
N ASP A 65 6.76 -4.06 15.32
CA ASP A 65 6.16 -2.80 14.88
C ASP A 65 7.15 -1.91 14.08
N PRO A 66 6.65 -1.12 13.10
CA PRO A 66 5.26 -1.09 12.67
C PRO A 66 4.90 -2.23 11.69
N ILE A 67 3.66 -2.71 11.78
CA ILE A 67 3.02 -3.62 10.83
C ILE A 67 2.39 -2.79 9.70
N SER A 68 3.00 -2.83 8.51
CA SER A 68 2.51 -2.12 7.32
C SER A 68 1.88 -3.11 6.34
N VAL A 69 0.61 -2.89 6.00
CA VAL A 69 -0.15 -3.74 5.08
C VAL A 69 -0.44 -2.99 3.79
N GLN A 70 -0.04 -3.57 2.66
CA GLN A 70 -0.36 -3.00 1.35
C GLN A 70 -1.71 -3.51 0.83
N ILE A 71 -2.59 -2.59 0.42
CA ILE A 71 -3.88 -2.88 -0.21
C ILE A 71 -3.91 -2.44 -1.67
N VAL A 72 -4.77 -3.08 -2.48
CA VAL A 72 -4.95 -2.76 -3.91
C VAL A 72 -6.42 -2.86 -4.32
N GLY A 73 -6.88 -1.91 -5.13
CA GLY A 73 -8.26 -1.82 -5.62
C GLY A 73 -8.46 -0.61 -6.53
N ALA A 74 -9.65 -0.51 -7.11
CA ALA A 74 -10.05 0.60 -7.98
C ALA A 74 -11.45 1.16 -7.64
N ASP A 75 -12.05 0.68 -6.54
CA ASP A 75 -13.33 1.18 -6.01
C ASP A 75 -13.08 1.76 -4.61
N ALA A 76 -13.54 3.00 -4.38
CA ALA A 76 -13.25 3.76 -3.18
C ALA A 76 -13.82 3.09 -1.92
N LYS A 77 -15.05 2.58 -2.00
CA LYS A 77 -15.72 1.95 -0.86
C LYS A 77 -15.05 0.64 -0.49
N MET A 78 -14.76 -0.21 -1.49
CA MET A 78 -14.08 -1.49 -1.27
C MET A 78 -12.66 -1.28 -0.72
N LEU A 79 -11.93 -0.28 -1.20
CA LEU A 79 -10.59 0.02 -0.72
C LEU A 79 -10.60 0.53 0.73
N ALA A 80 -11.56 1.40 1.07
CA ALA A 80 -11.79 1.87 2.44
C ALA A 80 -12.20 0.72 3.40
N GLU A 81 -13.07 -0.19 2.96
CA GLU A 81 -13.42 -1.40 3.72
C GLU A 81 -12.21 -2.31 3.93
N ALA A 82 -11.37 -2.48 2.91
CA ALA A 82 -10.14 -3.25 3.03
C ALA A 82 -9.15 -2.62 4.01
N ALA A 83 -9.04 -1.29 4.04
CA ALA A 83 -8.21 -0.58 5.02
C ALA A 83 -8.70 -0.86 6.44
N ARG A 84 -10.00 -0.65 6.72
CA ARG A 84 -10.61 -0.96 8.04
C ARG A 84 -10.40 -2.40 8.45
N HIS A 85 -10.67 -3.34 7.54
CA HIS A 85 -10.51 -4.77 7.79
C HIS A 85 -9.09 -5.15 8.22
N ASN A 86 -8.07 -4.56 7.59
CA ASN A 86 -6.67 -4.85 7.95
C ASN A 86 -6.27 -4.15 9.25
N VAL A 87 -6.77 -2.94 9.52
CA VAL A 87 -6.55 -2.24 10.81
C VAL A 87 -7.14 -3.04 11.98
N ASP A 88 -8.37 -3.56 11.83
CA ASP A 88 -9.03 -4.41 12.83
C ASP A 88 -8.24 -5.70 13.13
N ARG A 89 -7.30 -6.06 12.25
CA ARG A 89 -6.43 -7.24 12.35
C ARG A 89 -4.99 -6.89 12.70
N GLY A 90 -4.74 -5.66 13.15
CA GLY A 90 -3.45 -5.22 13.66
C GLY A 90 -2.55 -4.51 12.66
N ALA A 91 -3.06 -4.13 11.48
CA ALA A 91 -2.31 -3.21 10.62
C ALA A 91 -2.17 -1.84 11.31
N GLN A 92 -0.93 -1.39 11.41
CA GLN A 92 -0.55 -0.12 12.05
C GLN A 92 -0.27 0.98 11.02
N ILE A 93 -0.03 0.59 9.77
CA ILE A 93 0.10 1.48 8.61
C ILE A 93 -0.60 0.80 7.43
N ILE A 94 -1.42 1.56 6.70
CA ILE A 94 -2.02 1.11 5.44
C ILE A 94 -1.23 1.71 4.27
N ASP A 95 -0.73 0.87 3.36
CA ASP A 95 -0.07 1.31 2.14
C ASP A 95 -0.97 1.04 0.92
N ILE A 96 -1.15 2.00 0.04
CA ILE A 96 -1.97 1.84 -1.17
C ILE A 96 -1.07 1.55 -2.36
N ASN A 97 -1.34 0.46 -3.08
CA ASN A 97 -0.62 0.13 -4.31
C ASN A 97 -1.25 0.84 -5.52
N MET A 98 -0.53 1.82 -6.07
CA MET A 98 -0.81 2.42 -7.39
C MET A 98 0.41 2.30 -8.31
N GLY A 99 1.14 1.19 -8.22
CA GLY A 99 2.41 0.99 -8.93
C GLY A 99 2.63 -0.38 -9.57
N CYS A 100 1.78 -1.37 -9.30
CA CYS A 100 1.90 -2.70 -9.92
C CYS A 100 1.49 -2.67 -11.40
N PRO A 101 2.35 -3.08 -12.35
CA PRO A 101 2.03 -3.11 -13.78
C PRO A 101 1.49 -4.49 -14.23
N ALA A 102 1.28 -5.43 -13.32
CA ALA A 102 0.89 -6.80 -13.68
C ALA A 102 -0.47 -6.79 -14.38
N LYS A 103 -0.58 -7.45 -15.55
CA LYS A 103 -1.81 -7.47 -16.37
C LYS A 103 -3.08 -7.78 -15.57
N LYS A 104 -3.02 -8.76 -14.65
CA LYS A 104 -4.15 -9.14 -13.79
C LYS A 104 -4.65 -8.00 -12.89
N ILE A 105 -3.77 -7.06 -12.51
CA ILE A 105 -4.09 -5.89 -11.69
C ILE A 105 -4.55 -4.73 -12.59
N CYS A 106 -3.84 -4.45 -13.68
CA CYS A 106 -4.20 -3.35 -14.57
C CYS A 106 -5.53 -3.58 -15.31
N ASN A 107 -5.89 -4.85 -15.62
CA ASN A 107 -7.16 -5.18 -16.29
C ASN A 107 -8.41 -4.85 -15.46
N VAL A 108 -8.27 -4.66 -14.15
CA VAL A 108 -9.34 -4.18 -13.27
C VAL A 108 -9.12 -2.72 -12.85
N MET A 109 -8.38 -1.96 -13.67
CA MET A 109 -8.04 -0.55 -13.46
C MET A 109 -7.36 -0.26 -12.12
N ALA A 110 -6.58 -1.20 -11.59
CA ALA A 110 -5.82 -1.02 -10.35
C ALA A 110 -4.31 -0.91 -10.61
N GLY A 111 -3.52 -0.67 -9.56
CA GLY A 111 -2.06 -0.57 -9.69
C GLY A 111 -1.65 0.64 -10.51
N SER A 112 -0.66 0.51 -11.41
CA SER A 112 -0.20 1.66 -12.21
C SER A 112 -1.22 2.17 -13.22
N ALA A 113 -2.25 1.38 -13.55
CA ALA A 113 -3.34 1.83 -14.42
C ALA A 113 -4.14 3.01 -13.85
N LEU A 114 -4.19 3.13 -12.51
CA LEU A 114 -4.85 4.24 -11.82
C LEU A 114 -4.20 5.59 -12.13
N LEU A 115 -2.91 5.62 -12.46
CA LEU A 115 -2.19 6.87 -12.72
C LEU A 115 -2.68 7.60 -13.98
N GLN A 116 -3.51 6.97 -14.81
CA GLN A 116 -4.17 7.60 -15.95
C GLN A 116 -5.40 8.44 -15.56
N ASN A 117 -5.94 8.26 -14.34
CA ASN A 117 -7.17 8.91 -13.89
C ASN A 117 -6.93 9.60 -12.55
N GLU A 118 -6.39 10.81 -12.61
CA GLU A 118 -6.08 11.64 -11.43
C GLU A 118 -7.29 11.92 -10.53
N PRO A 119 -8.50 12.25 -11.05
CA PRO A 119 -9.69 12.38 -10.21
C PRO A 119 -10.01 11.13 -9.40
N LEU A 120 -9.97 9.94 -10.03
CA LEU A 120 -10.20 8.67 -9.33
C LEU A 120 -9.11 8.42 -8.28
N VAL A 121 -7.85 8.75 -8.56
CA VAL A 121 -6.79 8.67 -7.56
C VAL A 121 -7.17 9.48 -6.32
N GLY A 122 -7.57 10.74 -6.47
CA GLY A 122 -8.02 11.57 -5.35
C GLY A 122 -9.15 10.92 -4.56
N GLU A 123 -10.19 10.47 -5.24
CA GLU A 123 -11.35 9.79 -4.63
C GLU A 123 -10.93 8.57 -3.79
N LEU A 124 -10.05 7.72 -4.32
CA LEU A 124 -9.56 6.53 -3.64
C LEU A 124 -8.73 6.89 -2.40
N LEU A 125 -7.87 7.91 -2.47
CA LEU A 125 -7.02 8.32 -1.36
C LEU A 125 -7.87 8.94 -0.24
N ASP A 126 -8.78 9.86 -0.58
CA ASP A 126 -9.69 10.49 0.38
C ASP A 126 -10.53 9.46 1.13
N ALA A 127 -11.10 8.49 0.41
CA ALA A 127 -11.91 7.43 1.00
C ALA A 127 -11.12 6.56 1.99
N VAL A 128 -9.87 6.21 1.67
CA VAL A 128 -9.04 5.37 2.56
C VAL A 128 -8.56 6.18 3.76
N VAL A 129 -8.09 7.40 3.57
CA VAL A 129 -7.62 8.27 4.67
C VAL A 129 -8.76 8.56 5.65
N ALA A 130 -9.97 8.83 5.17
CA ALA A 130 -11.14 9.07 6.02
C ALA A 130 -11.62 7.81 6.76
N ALA A 131 -11.28 6.60 6.28
CA ALA A 131 -11.81 5.36 6.82
C ALA A 131 -11.04 4.80 8.03
N VAL A 132 -9.79 5.24 8.26
CA VAL A 132 -8.92 4.68 9.31
C VAL A 132 -8.15 5.76 10.06
N ASN A 133 -7.86 5.51 11.34
CA ASN A 133 -7.09 6.42 12.19
C ASN A 133 -5.57 6.13 12.18
N VAL A 134 -5.12 5.14 11.42
CA VAL A 134 -3.70 4.82 11.26
C VAL A 134 -3.10 5.59 10.08
N PRO A 135 -1.77 5.80 10.03
CA PRO A 135 -1.15 6.43 8.87
C PRO A 135 -1.41 5.67 7.57
N VAL A 136 -1.77 6.41 6.53
CA VAL A 136 -1.93 5.91 5.17
C VAL A 136 -0.77 6.38 4.32
N THR A 137 -0.13 5.46 3.60
CA THR A 137 0.98 5.69 2.68
C THR A 137 0.60 5.30 1.27
N LEU A 138 1.33 5.81 0.29
CA LEU A 138 1.08 5.54 -1.12
C LEU A 138 2.35 5.06 -1.81
N LYS A 139 2.24 4.03 -2.65
CA LYS A 139 3.33 3.55 -3.50
C LYS A 139 2.97 3.65 -4.98
N ILE A 140 3.73 4.44 -5.73
CA ILE A 140 3.49 4.73 -7.16
C ILE A 140 4.68 4.38 -8.05
N ARG A 141 4.49 4.64 -9.34
CA ARG A 141 5.50 4.71 -10.40
C ARG A 141 5.69 6.15 -10.88
N THR A 142 6.60 6.40 -11.82
CA THR A 142 6.77 7.75 -12.39
C THR A 142 5.60 8.20 -13.27
N GLY A 143 4.77 7.25 -13.71
CA GLY A 143 3.61 7.46 -14.57
C GLY A 143 3.10 6.14 -15.15
N TRP A 144 2.15 6.21 -16.09
CA TRP A 144 1.62 5.05 -16.80
C TRP A 144 2.58 4.52 -17.87
N ASP A 145 3.16 5.43 -18.65
CA ASP A 145 4.13 5.13 -19.70
C ASP A 145 5.16 6.28 -19.83
N THR A 146 6.13 6.13 -20.73
CA THR A 146 7.23 7.08 -20.92
C THR A 146 6.79 8.47 -21.35
N HIS A 147 5.64 8.61 -22.00
CA HIS A 147 5.06 9.87 -22.45
C HIS A 147 4.11 10.47 -21.41
N ASN A 148 3.54 9.63 -20.53
CA ASN A 148 2.55 10.00 -19.52
C ASN A 148 3.14 9.89 -18.10
N ARG A 149 4.06 10.81 -17.76
CA ARG A 149 4.70 10.89 -16.44
C ARG A 149 4.09 11.98 -15.57
N ASN A 150 3.15 11.60 -14.69
CA ASN A 150 2.42 12.52 -13.82
C ASN A 150 2.70 12.32 -12.32
N ALA A 151 3.80 11.66 -11.93
CA ALA A 151 4.10 11.39 -10.52
C ALA A 151 4.12 12.63 -9.62
N VAL A 152 4.56 13.80 -10.11
CA VAL A 152 4.52 15.05 -9.33
C VAL A 152 3.08 15.47 -9.04
N ARG A 153 2.20 15.36 -10.03
CA ARG A 153 0.78 15.68 -9.88
C ARG A 153 0.09 14.71 -8.92
N ILE A 154 0.39 13.42 -9.05
CA ILE A 154 -0.09 12.39 -8.12
C ILE A 154 0.42 12.63 -6.70
N ALA A 155 1.66 13.09 -6.53
CA ALA A 155 2.21 13.42 -5.22
C ALA A 155 1.46 14.58 -4.55
N GLN A 156 1.09 15.62 -5.31
CA GLN A 156 0.29 16.75 -4.81
C GLN A 156 -1.12 16.30 -4.40
N ILE A 157 -1.76 15.43 -5.20
CA ILE A 157 -3.06 14.85 -4.86
C ILE A 157 -2.96 14.04 -3.57
N ALA A 158 -1.91 13.22 -3.45
CA ALA A 158 -1.69 12.41 -2.26
C ALA A 158 -1.45 13.25 -1.00
N GLU A 159 -0.63 14.30 -1.10
CA GLU A 159 -0.39 15.24 0.00
C GLU A 159 -1.69 15.93 0.42
N ALA A 160 -2.49 16.43 -0.53
CA ALA A 160 -3.78 17.07 -0.26
C ALA A 160 -4.80 16.12 0.41
N ALA A 161 -4.78 14.84 0.03
CA ALA A 161 -5.63 13.80 0.61
C ALA A 161 -5.17 13.35 2.03
N GLY A 162 -3.99 13.78 2.50
CA GLY A 162 -3.47 13.44 3.82
C GLY A 162 -2.60 12.17 3.87
N ILE A 163 -2.06 11.73 2.73
CA ILE A 163 -1.06 10.64 2.68
C ILE A 163 0.21 11.07 3.43
N GLN A 164 0.69 10.19 4.31
CA GLN A 164 1.76 10.53 5.26
C GLN A 164 3.16 10.09 4.80
N ALA A 165 3.25 9.30 3.73
CA ALA A 165 4.50 9.01 3.02
C ALA A 165 4.21 8.53 1.59
N LEU A 166 5.09 8.91 0.65
CA LEU A 166 5.03 8.51 -0.75
C LEU A 166 6.30 7.76 -1.15
N ALA A 167 6.15 6.54 -1.68
CA ALA A 167 7.23 5.76 -2.27
C ALA A 167 7.10 5.73 -3.80
N ILE A 168 8.15 6.09 -4.52
CA ILE A 168 8.17 6.10 -5.99
C ILE A 168 9.13 5.03 -6.51
N HIS A 169 8.63 4.08 -7.28
CA HIS A 169 9.48 3.25 -8.12
C HIS A 169 9.82 4.05 -9.39
N GLY A 170 11.10 4.38 -9.59
CA GLY A 170 11.61 5.24 -10.67
C GLY A 170 11.52 4.69 -12.10
N ARG A 171 10.40 4.08 -12.47
CA ARG A 171 10.09 3.55 -13.80
C ARG A 171 8.59 3.73 -14.10
N THR A 172 8.24 3.74 -15.38
CA THR A 172 6.88 3.65 -15.91
C THR A 172 6.53 2.20 -16.17
#